data_AF-A0A5D3FGP6-F1
#
_entry.id   AF-A0A5D3FGP6-F1
#
_cell.length_a   1.000
_cell.length_b   1.000
_cell.length_c   1.000
_cell.angle_alpha   90.00
_cell.angle_beta   90.00
_cell.angle_gamma   90.00
#
_symmetry.space_group_name_H-M   'P 1'
#
loop_
_entity.id
_entity.type
_entity.pdbx_description
1 polymer ?
#
loop_
_entity_poly.entity_id
_entity_poly.type
_entity_poly.pdbx_seq_one_letter_code
_entity_poly.pdbx_strand_id
1 'polypeptide(L)' 'MTWSEVLAEWRLIEADLHDVYGIDAESGILADRTWRWLKVRIEGLFAADTRLYRRFRPPAKDEQQPEQY' A
#
# COMPACT_ATOMS: atom_id res chain seq x y z
N MET A 1 10.40 -4.36 -5.11
CA MET A 1 9.10 -3.67 -5.21
C MET A 1 9.16 -2.68 -6.36
N THR A 2 8.36 -2.91 -7.38
CA THR A 2 8.18 -2.04 -8.54
C THR A 2 6.82 -1.34 -8.46
N TRP A 3 6.64 -0.25 -9.21
CA TRP A 3 5.34 0.44 -9.27
C TRP A 3 4.22 -0.44 -9.86
N SER A 4 4.54 -1.31 -10.81
CA SER A 4 3.57 -2.26 -11.37
C SER A 4 3.05 -3.24 -10.32
N GLU A 5 3.93 -3.73 -9.44
CA GLU A 5 3.52 -4.60 -8.32
C GLU A 5 2.63 -3.85 -7.33
N VAL A 6 2.96 -2.59 -7.00
CA VAL A 6 2.16 -1.75 -6.10
C VAL A 6 0.79 -1.48 -6.69
N LEU A 7 0.72 -1.07 -7.96
CA LEU A 7 -0.54 -0.76 -8.63
C LEU A 7 -1.41 -2.00 -8.91
N ALA A 8 -0.82 -3.20 -8.95
CA ALA A 8 -1.59 -4.44 -9.00
C ALA A 8 -2.47 -4.65 -7.74
N GLU A 9 -2.08 -4.04 -6.62
CA GLU A 9 -2.82 -4.06 -5.35
C GLU A 9 -3.77 -2.85 -5.21
N TRP A 10 -4.39 -2.41 -6.32
CA TRP A 10 -5.23 -1.20 -6.38
C TRP A 10 -6.33 -1.17 -5.31
N ARG A 11 -6.98 -2.30 -5.03
CA ARG A 11 -8.03 -2.39 -4.00
C ARG A 11 -7.52 -2.03 -2.59
N LEU A 12 -6.27 -2.37 -2.28
CA LEU A 12 -5.66 -1.98 -1.01
C LEU A 12 -5.32 -0.50 -1.00
N ILE A 13 -4.83 0.03 -2.12
CA ILE A 13 -4.56 1.46 -2.30
C ILE A 13 -5.84 2.27 -2.09
N GLU A 14 -6.95 1.92 -2.74
CA GLU A 14 -8.24 2.62 -2.58
C GLU A 14 -8.71 2.62 -1.13
N ALA A 15 -8.70 1.45 -0.48
CA ALA A 15 -9.10 1.33 0.91
C ALA A 15 -8.25 2.20 1.83
N ASP A 16 -6.92 2.16 1.66
CA ASP A 16 -6.00 2.91 2.51
C ASP A 16 -6.00 4.42 2.18
N LEU A 17 -6.25 4.82 0.93
CA LEU A 17 -6.47 6.23 0.56
C LEU A 17 -7.71 6.81 1.25
N HIS A 18 -8.79 6.02 1.30
CA HIS A 18 -10.01 6.42 2.00
C HIS A 18 -9.78 6.48 3.51
N ASP A 19 -9.20 5.44 4.11
CA ASP A 19 -9.02 5.30 5.56
C ASP A 19 -8.04 6.34 6.13
N VAL A 20 -6.90 6.55 5.46
CA VAL A 20 -5.82 7.43 5.95
C VAL A 20 -6.04 8.90 5.58
N TYR A 21 -6.57 9.18 4.39
CA TYR A 21 -6.66 10.54 3.85
C TYR A 21 -8.08 11.03 3.58
N GLY A 22 -9.11 10.18 3.74
CA GLY A 22 -10.49 10.51 3.34
C GLY A 22 -10.64 10.68 1.82
N ILE A 23 -9.77 10.06 1.02
CA ILE A 23 -9.78 10.18 -0.44
C ILE A 23 -10.54 8.99 -1.03
N ASP A 24 -11.66 9.29 -1.68
CA ASP A 24 -12.37 8.33 -2.53
C ASP A 24 -11.84 8.43 -3.97
N ALA A 25 -11.21 7.35 -4.45
CA ALA A 25 -10.64 7.28 -5.80
C ALA A 25 -11.71 7.36 -6.91
N GLU A 26 -12.93 6.92 -6.63
CA GLU A 26 -14.05 6.89 -7.58
C GLU A 26 -14.82 8.22 -7.63
N SER A 27 -14.49 9.17 -6.75
CA SER A 27 -15.13 10.49 -6.72
C SER A 27 -14.83 11.39 -7.93
N GLY A 28 -13.97 10.94 -8.85
CA GLY A 28 -13.47 11.74 -9.97
C GLY A 28 -12.17 12.50 -9.67
N ILE A 29 -11.70 12.48 -8.42
CA ILE A 29 -10.48 13.19 -7.98
C ILE A 29 -9.23 12.83 -8.80
N LEU A 30 -9.16 11.62 -9.35
CA LEU A 30 -8.03 11.16 -10.16
C LEU A 30 -7.97 11.83 -11.54
N ALA A 31 -9.08 12.36 -12.05
CA ALA A 31 -9.10 13.17 -13.27
C ALA A 31 -8.63 14.62 -13.01
N ASP A 32 -8.86 15.13 -11.80
CA ASP A 32 -8.54 16.52 -11.41
C ASP A 32 -7.09 16.69 -10.93
N ARG A 33 -6.41 15.60 -10.58
CA ARG A 33 -5.08 15.61 -9.97
C ARG A 33 -4.04 14.93 -10.84
N THR A 34 -2.79 15.36 -10.67
CA THR A 34 -1.67 14.81 -11.43
C THR A 34 -1.24 13.45 -10.89
N TRP A 35 -0.59 12.64 -11.73
CA TRP A 35 0.03 11.38 -11.28
C TRP A 35 0.99 11.59 -10.10
N ARG A 36 1.78 12.66 -10.10
CA ARG A 36 2.67 13.01 -8.98
C ARG A 36 1.91 13.16 -7.67
N TRP A 37 0.71 13.73 -7.69
CA TRP A 37 -0.13 13.87 -6.49
C TRP A 37 -0.49 12.50 -5.93
N LEU A 38 -0.99 11.58 -6.77
CA LEU A 38 -1.37 10.22 -6.37
C LEU A 38 -0.15 9.44 -5.87
N LYS A 39 0.96 9.48 -6.62
CA LYS A 39 2.24 8.83 -6.27
C LYS A 39 2.69 9.16 -4.85
N VAL A 40 2.69 10.44 -4.48
CA VAL A 40 3.10 10.90 -3.15
C VAL A 40 2.18 10.36 -2.04
N ARG A 41 0.86 10.24 -2.28
CA ARG A 41 -0.04 9.64 -1.29
C ARG A 41 0.23 8.15 -1.14
N ILE A 42 0.39 7.43 -2.25
CA ILE A 42 0.72 5.99 -2.22
C ILE A 42 2.05 5.76 -1.49
N GLU A 43 3.07 6.59 -1.74
CA GLU A 43 4.34 6.53 -0.99
C GLU A 43 4.13 6.78 0.51
N GLY A 44 3.25 7.73 0.87
CA GLY A 44 2.87 8.00 2.26
C GLY A 44 2.20 6.82 2.96
N LEU A 45 1.45 5.98 2.24
CA LEU A 45 0.84 4.77 2.81
C LEU A 45 1.89 3.75 3.29
N PHE A 46 3.10 3.76 2.74
CA PHE A 46 4.20 2.90 3.21
C PHE A 46 4.89 3.43 4.48
N ALA A 47 4.65 4.68 4.87
CA ALA A 47 5.20 5.25 6.09
C ALA A 47 4.35 4.94 7.34
N ALA A 48 3.15 4.37 7.15
CA ALA A 48 2.22 3.98 8.21
C ALA A 48 1.92 2.47 8.16
N ASP A 49 1.35 1.92 9.23
CA ASP A 49 0.94 0.51 9.30
C ASP A 49 -0.38 0.25 8.54
N THR A 50 -0.32 0.42 7.23
CA THR A 50 -1.46 0.27 6.32
C THR A 50 -1.59 -1.17 5.81
N ARG A 51 -2.69 -1.47 5.11
CA ARG A 51 -2.88 -2.79 4.48
C ARG A 51 -1.86 -2.99 3.36
N LEU A 52 -1.64 -1.93 2.58
CA LEU A 52 -0.62 -1.87 1.54
C LEU A 52 0.79 -2.10 2.11
N TYR A 53 1.14 -1.42 3.21
CA TYR A 53 2.45 -1.62 3.85
C TYR A 53 2.67 -3.09 4.26
N ARG A 54 1.71 -3.69 4.95
CA ARG A 54 1.78 -5.10 5.40
C ARG A 54 1.85 -6.08 4.23
N ARG A 55 1.17 -5.79 3.12
CA ARG A 55 1.22 -6.62 1.90
C ARG A 55 2.63 -6.72 1.30
N PHE A 56 3.43 -5.65 1.41
CA PHE A 56 4.79 -5.57 0.85
C PHE A 56 5.91 -5.78 1.87
N ARG A 57 5.58 -5.90 3.15
CA ARG A 57 6.51 -6.29 4.21
C ARG A 57 6.15 -7.69 4.71
N PRO A 58 6.60 -8.76 4.02
CA PRO A 58 6.44 -10.10 4.55
C PRO A 58 7.09 -10.16 5.94
N PRO A 59 6.49 -10.88 6.90
CA PRO A 59 7.14 -11.10 8.18
C PRO A 59 8.52 -11.68 7.90
N ALA A 60 9.55 -11.20 8.61
CA ALA A 60 10.85 -11.86 8.58
C ALA A 60 10.56 -13.34 8.84
N LYS A 61 11.02 -14.22 7.96
CA LYS A 61 10.94 -15.67 8.21
C LYS A 61 11.55 -15.85 9.59
N ASP A 62 10.72 -16.19 10.59
CA ASP A 62 11.23 -16.71 11.84
C ASP A 62 12.20 -17.81 11.45
N GLU A 63 13.45 -17.68 11.90
CA GLU A 63 14.47 -18.70 11.79
C GLU A 63 13.80 -20.02 12.16
N GLN A 64 13.79 -20.94 11.20
CA GLN A 64 13.33 -22.30 11.40
C GLN A 64 14.08 -22.82 12.62
N GLN A 65 13.43 -22.87 13.78
CA GLN A 65 14.00 -23.44 14.99
C GLN A 65 14.36 -24.90 14.68
N PRO A 66 15.64 -25.28 14.66
CA PRO A 66 16.01 -26.66 14.40
C PRO A 66 15.98 -27.41 15.73
N GLU A 67 14.80 -27.76 16.23
CA GLU A 67 14.69 -28.66 17.37
C GLU A 67 13.50 -29.61 17.19
N GLN A 68 13.74 -30.72 16.51
CA GLN A 68 13.07 -31.96 16.90
C GLN A 68 14.12 -33.05 17.12
N TYR A 69 14.13 -33.48 18.37
CA TYR A 69 14.97 -34.47 19.05
C TYR A 69 14.68 -35.89 18.56
#